data_AF-A0AAU9UNP3-F1
#
_entry.id   AF-A0AAU9UNP3-F1
#
_cell.length_a   1.000
_cell.length_b   1.000
_cell.length_c   1.000
_cell.angle_alpha   90.00
_cell.angle_beta   90.00
_cell.angle_gamma   90.00
#
_symmetry.space_group_name_H-M   'P 1'
#
loop_
_entity.id
_entity.type
_entity.pdbx_description
1 polymer ?
#
loop_
_entity_poly.entity_id
_entity_poly.type
_entity_poly.pdbx_seq_one_letter_code
_entity_poly.pdbx_strand_id
1 'polypeptide(L)'
;MLWAVRVVDASKAEFVTCGTILKLMNTDLRLRLHSHDVKYGSGSGQQSVTAVDVSDDHNSHWLVRSAMGETCKRGAPIKCNSNIRLQHVSTKKNLHSHYFSSPLSGHQEVSCYGDDDGEGDSGDNWTVVCNNDFWRRDTPVKLKHVDTSA
;
A
#
# COMPACT_ATOMS: atom_id res chain seq x y z
N MET A 1 -24.16 36.08 9.43
CA MET A 1 -23.93 35.24 8.23
C MET A 1 -24.21 33.79 8.64
N LEU A 2 -25.33 33.22 8.20
CA LEU A 2 -25.73 31.85 8.56
C LEU A 2 -25.34 30.91 7.42
N TRP A 3 -24.57 29.87 7.75
CA TRP A 3 -24.18 28.81 6.82
C TRP A 3 -25.14 27.63 6.99
N ALA A 4 -25.84 27.29 5.92
CA ALA A 4 -26.63 26.06 5.85
C ALA A 4 -25.74 24.93 5.35
N VAL A 5 -25.66 23.83 6.11
CA VAL A 5 -24.95 22.62 5.72
C VAL A 5 -25.95 21.49 5.58
N ARG A 6 -25.86 20.73 4.49
CA ARG A 6 -26.66 19.53 4.26
C ARG A 6 -25.80 18.33 4.66
N VAL A 7 -26.29 17.51 5.58
CA VAL A 7 -25.68 16.21 5.85
C VAL A 7 -25.91 15.35 4.61
N VAL A 8 -24.84 15.10 3.86
CA VAL A 8 -24.84 14.12 2.77
C VAL A 8 -24.22 12.84 3.31
N ASP A 9 -24.94 11.73 3.17
CA ASP A 9 -24.35 10.42 3.40
C ASP A 9 -23.35 10.17 2.27
N ALA A 10 -22.09 9.90 2.63
CA ALA A 10 -21.09 9.57 1.63
C ALA A 10 -21.44 8.20 1.06
N SER A 11 -21.71 8.12 -0.25
CA SER A 11 -21.89 6.81 -0.87
C SER A 11 -20.65 5.97 -0.58
N LYS A 12 -20.85 4.77 0.00
CA LYS A 12 -19.75 3.83 0.21
C LYS A 12 -19.14 3.55 -1.16
N ALA A 13 -17.91 4.03 -1.39
CA ALA A 13 -17.22 3.79 -2.64
C ALA A 13 -17.01 2.28 -2.80
N GLU A 14 -17.59 1.68 -3.83
CA GLU A 14 -17.53 0.23 -4.04
C GLU A 14 -16.10 -0.26 -4.33
N PHE A 15 -15.31 0.56 -5.03
CA PHE A 15 -13.97 0.20 -5.51
C PHE A 15 -12.88 1.00 -4.79
N VAL A 16 -11.70 0.39 -4.71
CA VAL A 16 -10.46 1.10 -4.43
C VAL A 16 -10.09 1.91 -5.68
N THR A 17 -9.74 3.17 -5.49
CA THR A 17 -9.44 4.10 -6.58
C THR A 17 -8.05 4.68 -6.45
N CYS A 18 -7.47 5.10 -7.57
CA CYS A 18 -6.22 5.85 -7.59
C CYS A 18 -6.32 7.10 -6.69
N GLY A 19 -5.33 7.27 -5.80
CA GLY A 19 -5.31 8.34 -4.79
C GLY A 19 -6.13 8.05 -3.53
N THR A 20 -6.71 6.84 -3.38
CA THR A 20 -7.30 6.41 -2.10
C THR A 20 -6.20 6.20 -1.06
N ILE A 21 -6.44 6.69 0.15
CA ILE A 21 -5.68 6.29 1.34
C ILE A 21 -6.47 5.17 2.04
N LEU A 22 -5.81 4.06 2.35
CA LEU A 22 -6.42 2.87 2.95
C LEU A 22 -5.50 2.22 3.99
N LYS A 23 -6.07 1.29 4.77
CA LYS A 23 -5.31 0.35 5.61
C LYS A 23 -5.50 -1.05 5.04
N LEU A 24 -4.42 -1.81 4.90
CA LEU A 24 -4.46 -3.21 4.45
C LEU A 24 -4.44 -4.11 5.67
N MET A 25 -5.44 -4.96 5.83
CA MET A 25 -5.53 -5.91 6.93
C MET A 25 -5.29 -7.33 6.42
N ASN A 26 -4.38 -8.05 7.04
CA ASN A 26 -4.20 -9.47 6.78
C ASN A 26 -5.47 -10.23 7.22
N THR A 27 -5.99 -11.10 6.36
CA THR A 27 -7.28 -11.78 6.59
C THR A 27 -7.25 -12.76 7.77
N ASP A 28 -6.10 -13.37 8.03
CA ASP A 28 -5.97 -14.48 8.97
C ASP A 28 -5.57 -13.95 10.35
N LEU A 29 -4.56 -13.08 10.40
CA LEU A 29 -4.01 -12.53 11.63
C LEU A 29 -4.76 -11.27 12.11
N ARG A 30 -5.55 -10.63 11.24
CA ARG A 30 -6.25 -9.36 11.52
C ARG A 30 -5.33 -8.20 11.94
N LEU A 31 -4.06 -8.28 11.55
CA LEU A 31 -3.07 -7.21 11.72
C LEU A 31 -3.05 -6.31 10.49
N ARG A 32 -2.72 -5.04 10.68
CA ARG A 32 -2.67 -4.02 9.62
C ARG A 32 -1.24 -3.78 9.16
N LEU A 33 -1.04 -3.73 7.85
CA LEU A 33 0.23 -3.35 7.24
C LEU A 33 0.69 -1.99 7.78
N HIS A 34 1.91 -1.92 8.27
CA HIS A 34 2.40 -0.81 9.05
C HIS A 34 3.88 -0.54 8.75
N SER A 35 4.27 0.72 8.77
CA SER A 35 5.67 1.15 8.64
C SER A 35 5.94 2.33 9.56
N HIS A 36 7.20 2.57 9.92
CA HIS A 36 7.60 3.61 10.87
C HIS A 36 9.07 3.94 10.66
N ASP A 37 9.59 4.99 11.31
CA ASP A 37 10.98 5.42 11.13
C ASP A 37 11.99 4.55 11.89
N VAL A 38 11.95 3.24 11.62
CA VAL A 38 12.87 2.23 12.13
C VAL A 38 13.32 1.38 10.96
N LYS A 39 14.65 1.23 10.82
CA LYS A 39 15.29 0.47 9.76
C LYS A 39 15.62 -0.96 10.21
N TYR A 40 15.72 -1.88 9.26
CA TYR A 40 16.28 -3.20 9.54
C TYR A 40 17.76 -3.10 9.94
N GLY A 41 18.18 -3.93 10.90
CA GLY A 41 19.58 -4.06 11.31
C GLY A 41 20.39 -5.05 10.47
N SER A 42 19.77 -5.68 9.47
CA SER A 42 20.35 -6.65 8.54
C SER A 42 19.61 -6.54 7.19
N GLY A 43 19.90 -7.45 6.26
CA GLY A 43 19.26 -7.42 4.94
C GLY A 43 19.68 -6.16 4.19
N SER A 44 18.70 -5.40 3.68
CA SER A 44 18.99 -4.17 2.95
C SER A 44 19.31 -2.96 3.84
N GLY A 45 18.98 -3.03 5.14
CA GLY A 45 19.05 -1.88 6.04
C GLY A 45 18.03 -0.78 5.75
N GLN A 46 17.02 -1.04 4.90
CA GLN A 46 15.95 -0.09 4.58
C GLN A 46 14.92 0.01 5.71
N GLN A 47 13.98 0.94 5.58
CA GLN A 47 12.89 1.13 6.54
C GLN A 47 12.04 -0.14 6.65
N SER A 48 11.75 -0.55 7.87
CA SER A 48 11.05 -1.81 8.14
C SER A 48 9.55 -1.71 7.88
N VAL A 49 9.00 -2.80 7.33
CA VAL A 49 7.56 -3.00 7.19
C VAL A 49 7.15 -4.13 8.12
N THR A 50 6.02 -3.93 8.79
CA THR A 50 5.51 -4.77 9.87
C THR A 50 3.99 -4.89 9.79
N ALA A 51 3.38 -5.62 10.72
CA ALA A 51 1.94 -5.60 10.91
C ALA A 51 1.58 -5.39 12.39
N VAL A 52 0.59 -4.55 12.66
CA VAL A 52 0.17 -4.15 14.02
C VAL A 52 -1.32 -4.41 14.26
N ASP A 53 -1.73 -4.66 15.50
CA ASP A 53 -3.13 -4.86 15.89
C ASP A 53 -3.88 -3.54 16.17
N VAL A 54 -3.15 -2.44 16.35
CA VAL A 54 -3.69 -1.09 16.58
C VAL A 54 -4.49 -0.60 15.37
N SER A 55 -5.78 -0.32 15.58
CA SER A 55 -6.69 -0.01 14.49
C SER A 55 -6.64 1.42 13.98
N ASP A 56 -6.33 2.37 14.85
CA ASP A 56 -6.39 3.81 14.62
C ASP A 56 -5.01 4.44 14.36
N ASP A 57 -3.93 3.65 14.33
CA ASP A 57 -2.60 4.17 14.05
C ASP A 57 -2.50 4.79 12.64
N HIS A 58 -2.02 6.02 12.59
CA HIS A 58 -1.76 6.75 11.37
C HIS A 58 -0.68 6.11 10.49
N ASN A 59 0.27 5.38 11.07
CA ASN A 59 1.36 4.68 10.40
C ASN A 59 0.93 3.39 9.67
N SER A 60 -0.37 3.09 9.70
CA SER A 60 -0.98 2.04 8.88
C SER A 60 -1.69 2.58 7.63
N HIS A 61 -1.54 3.88 7.31
CA HIS A 61 -2.13 4.47 6.12
C HIS A 61 -1.20 4.36 4.91
N TRP A 62 -1.76 3.83 3.82
CA TRP A 62 -1.10 3.64 2.54
C TRP A 62 -1.88 4.34 1.43
N LEU A 63 -1.20 5.18 0.66
CA LEU A 63 -1.73 5.86 -0.52
C LEU A 63 -1.53 4.98 -1.76
N VAL A 64 -2.61 4.73 -2.49
CA VAL A 64 -2.57 4.02 -3.78
C VAL A 64 -2.13 4.98 -4.88
N ARG A 65 -0.98 4.72 -5.51
CA ARG A 65 -0.44 5.45 -6.67
C ARG A 65 -0.38 4.54 -7.90
N SER A 66 -0.27 5.14 -9.08
CA SER A 66 0.05 4.40 -10.31
C SER A 66 1.42 3.72 -10.21
N ALA A 67 1.62 2.70 -11.05
CA ALA A 67 2.93 2.10 -11.29
C ALA A 67 3.97 3.17 -11.68
N MET A 68 5.25 2.85 -11.50
CA MET A 68 6.36 3.73 -11.87
C MET A 68 6.27 4.11 -13.36
N GLY A 69 6.44 5.41 -13.66
CA GLY A 69 6.36 5.93 -15.03
C GLY A 69 4.93 6.07 -15.59
N GLU A 70 3.92 5.62 -14.86
CA GLU A 70 2.51 5.74 -15.27
C GLU A 70 1.77 6.84 -14.49
N THR A 71 0.64 7.27 -15.05
CA THR A 71 -0.28 8.19 -14.38
C THR A 71 -1.67 7.56 -14.27
N CYS A 72 -2.36 7.81 -13.15
CA CYS A 72 -3.76 7.45 -13.00
C CYS A 72 -4.59 8.66 -12.60
N LYS A 73 -5.80 8.77 -13.15
CA LYS A 73 -6.74 9.82 -12.78
C LYS A 73 -7.23 9.54 -11.36
N ARG A 74 -7.10 10.52 -10.46
CA ARG A 74 -7.62 10.43 -9.09
C ARG A 74 -9.11 10.05 -9.12
N GLY A 75 -9.48 9.06 -8.31
CA GLY A 75 -10.84 8.53 -8.26
C GLY A 75 -11.17 7.48 -9.32
N ALA A 76 -10.28 7.21 -10.29
CA ALA A 76 -10.46 6.08 -11.21
C ALA A 76 -10.30 4.75 -10.46
N PRO A 77 -11.20 3.76 -10.67
CA PRO A 77 -11.12 2.46 -10.02
C PRO A 77 -9.88 1.68 -10.49
N ILE A 78 -9.23 0.99 -9.56
CA ILE A 78 -8.06 0.16 -9.86
C ILE A 78 -8.53 -1.15 -10.47
N LYS A 79 -8.03 -1.47 -11.67
CA LYS A 79 -8.33 -2.73 -12.36
C LYS A 79 -7.63 -3.89 -11.66
N CYS A 80 -8.30 -5.04 -11.55
CA CYS A 80 -7.60 -6.27 -11.17
C CYS A 80 -6.53 -6.59 -12.23
N ASN A 81 -5.42 -7.15 -11.77
CA ASN A 81 -4.20 -7.47 -12.52
C ASN A 81 -3.46 -6.24 -13.10
N SER A 82 -3.80 -5.03 -12.65
CA SER A 82 -2.99 -3.84 -12.91
C SER A 82 -1.90 -3.65 -11.86
N ASN A 83 -0.83 -2.95 -12.25
CA ASN A 83 0.28 -2.62 -11.37
C ASN A 83 0.01 -1.28 -10.66
N ILE A 84 0.34 -1.22 -9.39
CA ILE A 84 0.25 -0.03 -8.55
C ILE A 84 1.51 0.13 -7.71
N ARG A 85 1.63 1.29 -7.06
CA ARG A 85 2.53 1.51 -5.92
C ARG A 85 1.71 1.81 -4.68
N LEU A 86 2.21 1.39 -3.52
CA LEU A 86 1.64 1.71 -2.22
C LEU A 86 2.61 2.59 -1.45
N GLN A 87 2.28 3.86 -1.30
CA GLN A 87 3.11 4.82 -0.59
C GLN A 87 2.67 4.90 0.88
N HIS A 88 3.60 4.71 1.81
CA HIS A 88 3.37 4.96 3.23
C HIS A 88 3.16 6.45 3.47
N VAL A 89 2.02 6.83 4.04
CA VAL A 89 1.61 8.25 4.09
C VAL A 89 2.52 9.10 4.97
N SER A 90 2.97 8.56 6.11
CA SER A 90 3.78 9.31 7.09
C SER A 90 5.20 9.56 6.59
N THR A 91 5.83 8.57 5.95
CA THR A 91 7.26 8.63 5.56
C THR A 91 7.48 8.91 4.06
N LYS A 92 6.40 8.92 3.26
CA LYS A 92 6.41 9.08 1.79
C LYS A 92 7.12 7.97 1.02
N LYS A 93 7.71 6.99 1.69
CA LYS A 93 8.38 5.83 1.10
C LYS A 93 7.36 4.82 0.54
N ASN A 94 7.75 4.07 -0.47
CA ASN A 94 6.91 3.06 -1.13
C ASN A 94 7.12 1.68 -0.48
N LEU A 95 6.06 0.87 -0.47
CA LEU A 95 6.17 -0.57 -0.20
C LEU A 95 7.05 -1.18 -1.29
N HIS A 96 8.13 -1.81 -0.88
CA HIS A 96 9.21 -2.22 -1.76
C HIS A 96 9.61 -3.66 -1.50
N SER A 97 10.09 -4.35 -2.54
CA SER A 97 10.74 -5.64 -2.39
C SER A 97 11.84 -5.83 -3.42
N HIS A 98 12.72 -6.78 -3.14
CA HIS A 98 14.01 -6.98 -3.83
C HIS A 98 14.65 -8.29 -3.39
N TYR A 99 15.76 -8.67 -4.00
CA TYR A 99 16.46 -9.94 -3.71
C TYR A 99 17.31 -9.90 -2.42
N PHE A 100 16.72 -9.46 -1.30
CA PHE A 100 17.28 -9.57 0.05
C PHE A 100 16.45 -10.55 0.89
N SER A 101 17.09 -11.22 1.85
CA SER A 101 16.40 -12.08 2.80
C SER A 101 15.91 -11.28 4.01
N SER A 102 14.66 -11.50 4.39
CA SER A 102 14.04 -10.94 5.58
C SER A 102 14.78 -11.36 6.86
N PRO A 103 14.92 -10.44 7.83
CA PRO A 103 15.76 -10.65 9.02
C PRO A 103 15.32 -11.81 9.91
N LEU A 104 14.02 -12.11 9.94
CA LEU A 104 13.46 -13.08 10.89
C LEU A 104 13.11 -14.43 10.25
N SER A 105 12.65 -14.44 9.01
CA SER A 105 12.07 -15.65 8.40
C SER A 105 12.92 -16.26 7.29
N GLY A 106 13.91 -15.53 6.77
CA GLY A 106 14.70 -15.97 5.61
C GLY A 106 13.96 -15.91 4.26
N HIS A 107 12.65 -15.64 4.23
CA HIS A 107 11.91 -15.32 3.00
C HIS A 107 12.38 -13.98 2.40
N GLN A 108 11.82 -13.59 1.26
CA GLN A 108 12.13 -12.30 0.65
C GLN A 108 11.76 -11.12 1.57
N GLU A 109 12.65 -10.13 1.65
CA GLU A 109 12.45 -8.92 2.43
C GLU A 109 11.40 -8.01 1.77
N VAL A 110 10.53 -7.44 2.60
CA VAL A 110 9.60 -6.37 2.23
C VAL A 110 9.94 -5.16 3.11
N SER A 111 10.15 -4.02 2.48
CA SER A 111 10.66 -2.80 3.12
C SER A 111 9.87 -1.57 2.67
N CYS A 112 10.18 -0.42 3.26
CA CYS A 112 9.82 0.89 2.76
C CYS A 112 11.04 1.56 2.13
N TYR A 113 10.95 1.90 0.84
CA TYR A 113 12.05 2.45 0.05
C TYR A 113 11.65 3.74 -0.69
N GLY A 114 12.64 4.46 -1.20
CA GLY A 114 12.48 5.72 -1.91
C GLY A 114 12.85 6.95 -1.08
N ASP A 115 12.84 8.09 -1.74
CA ASP A 115 13.13 9.40 -1.16
C ASP A 115 11.93 9.98 -0.39
N ASP A 116 12.04 11.24 0.01
CA ASP A 116 11.01 11.93 0.79
C ASP A 116 9.86 12.48 -0.08
N ASP A 117 10.00 12.43 -1.41
CA ASP A 117 8.94 12.71 -2.39
C ASP A 117 8.21 11.42 -2.85
N GLY A 118 8.72 10.27 -2.40
CA GLY A 118 8.20 8.95 -2.72
C GLY A 118 8.50 8.49 -4.13
N GLU A 119 9.63 8.92 -4.65
CA GLU A 119 10.22 8.35 -5.84
C GLU A 119 11.19 7.24 -5.41
N GLY A 120 11.09 6.11 -6.12
CA GLY A 120 11.87 4.89 -5.90
C GLY A 120 12.18 4.27 -7.25
N ASP A 121 12.10 2.94 -7.35
CA ASP A 121 12.43 2.21 -8.57
C ASP A 121 11.38 1.15 -8.94
N SER A 122 11.73 0.21 -9.83
CA SER A 122 10.81 -0.82 -10.30
C SER A 122 10.34 -1.78 -9.20
N GLY A 123 11.12 -1.92 -8.12
CA GLY A 123 10.80 -2.76 -6.95
C GLY A 123 9.67 -2.20 -6.08
N ASP A 124 9.12 -1.04 -6.44
CA ASP A 124 7.93 -0.49 -5.79
C ASP A 124 6.61 -0.98 -6.42
N ASN A 125 6.68 -1.69 -7.57
CA ASN A 125 5.49 -2.07 -8.32
C ASN A 125 4.90 -3.40 -7.83
N TRP A 126 3.59 -3.37 -7.55
CA TRP A 126 2.81 -4.53 -7.11
C TRP A 126 1.63 -4.75 -8.03
N THR A 127 1.44 -5.98 -8.50
CA THR A 127 0.22 -6.39 -9.22
C THR A 127 -0.91 -6.65 -8.23
N VAL A 128 -2.04 -5.98 -8.42
CA VAL A 128 -3.26 -6.21 -7.63
C VAL A 128 -3.98 -7.45 -8.15
N VAL A 129 -3.86 -8.58 -7.47
CA VAL A 129 -4.48 -9.84 -7.89
C VAL A 129 -5.83 -10.02 -7.22
N CYS A 130 -6.90 -9.95 -8.02
CA CYS A 130 -8.28 -10.14 -7.61
C CYS A 130 -9.14 -10.73 -8.74
N ASN A 131 -10.27 -11.33 -8.37
CA ASN A 131 -11.14 -12.11 -9.28
C ASN A 131 -12.27 -11.30 -9.94
N ASN A 132 -12.28 -9.98 -9.78
CA ASN A 132 -13.30 -9.08 -10.35
C ASN A 132 -12.69 -8.24 -11.48
N ASP A 133 -13.48 -7.38 -12.13
CA ASP A 133 -12.92 -6.40 -13.08
C ASP A 133 -12.06 -5.33 -12.38
N PHE A 134 -12.47 -4.96 -11.16
CA PHE A 134 -11.83 -3.92 -10.36
C PHE A 134 -11.64 -4.36 -8.90
N TRP A 135 -10.66 -3.77 -8.23
CA TRP A 135 -10.39 -4.00 -6.82
C TRP A 135 -11.55 -3.46 -5.97
N ARG A 136 -12.41 -4.36 -5.49
CA ARG A 136 -13.54 -4.05 -4.62
C ARG A 136 -13.08 -3.86 -3.17
N ARG A 137 -13.65 -2.87 -2.49
CA ARG A 137 -13.43 -2.69 -1.05
C ARG A 137 -13.98 -3.87 -0.26
N ASP A 138 -13.43 -4.08 0.93
CA ASP A 138 -13.88 -5.10 1.88
C ASP A 138 -13.85 -6.54 1.32
N THR A 139 -13.10 -6.77 0.23
CA THR A 139 -12.87 -8.09 -0.35
C THR A 139 -11.39 -8.48 -0.27
N PRO A 140 -11.07 -9.77 -0.08
CA PRO A 140 -9.69 -10.24 -0.10
C PRO A 140 -8.99 -9.89 -1.41
N VAL A 141 -7.75 -9.45 -1.31
CA VAL A 141 -6.87 -9.13 -2.43
C VAL A 141 -5.48 -9.69 -2.15
N LYS A 142 -4.75 -10.04 -3.20
CA LYS A 142 -3.32 -10.39 -3.09
C LYS A 142 -2.51 -9.33 -3.80
N LEU A 143 -1.33 -9.04 -3.27
CA LEU A 143 -0.34 -8.16 -3.90
C LEU A 143 0.82 -9.05 -4.30
N LYS A 144 1.13 -9.07 -5.60
CA LYS A 144 2.27 -9.82 -6.14
C LYS A 144 3.35 -8.84 -6.55
N HIS A 145 4.57 -9.02 -6.08
CA HIS A 145 5.67 -8.16 -6.43
C HIS A 145 6.05 -8.36 -7.91
N VAL A 146 6.16 -7.29 -8.68
CA VAL A 146 6.35 -7.39 -10.14
C VAL A 146 7.72 -7.97 -10.50
N ASP A 147 8.79 -7.45 -9.89
CA ASP A 147 10.16 -7.80 -10.30
C ASP A 147 10.62 -9.19 -9.84
N THR A 148 10.08 -9.67 -8.71
CA THR A 148 10.50 -10.95 -8.10
C THR A 148 9.44 -12.03 -8.20
N SER A 149 8.22 -11.67 -8.60
CA SER A 149 7.06 -12.56 -8.62
C SER A 149 6.67 -13.18 -7.28
N ALA A 150 7.18 -12.66 -6.16
CA ALA A 150 6.78 -13.06 -4.82
C ALA A 150 5.37 -12.60 -4.45
#